data_AF-A0A834FPL6-F1
#
_entry.id   AF-A0A834FPL6-F1
#
_cell.length_a   1.000
_cell.length_b   1.000
_cell.length_c   1.000
_cell.angle_alpha   90.00
_cell.angle_beta   90.00
_cell.angle_gamma   90.00
#
_symmetry.space_group_name_H-M   'P 1'
#
loop_
_entity.id
_entity.type
_entity.pdbx_description
1 polymer ?
#
loop_
_entity_poly.entity_id
_entity_poly.type
_entity_poly.pdbx_seq_one_letter_code
_entity_poly.pdbx_strand_id
1 'polypeptide(L)'
;MEFVAVAVICLLSAAQSAPVSNCESLLERLPIRGREEILGKWVHIGEGSNLPGSAAITQMFVDSVWLSLTAAEQEDGIMFSQIQKS
;
A
#
# COMPACT_ATOMS: atom_id res chain seq x y z
N MET A 1 -2.84 -2.36 37.79
CA MET A 1 -3.64 -1.42 36.97
C MET A 1 -2.93 -1.03 35.67
N GLU A 2 -1.60 -0.96 35.63
CA GLU A 2 -0.85 -0.56 34.43
C GLU A 2 -0.97 -1.53 33.24
N PHE A 3 -0.93 -2.84 33.50
CA PHE A 3 -1.06 -3.86 32.44
C PHE A 3 -2.42 -3.84 31.71
N VAL A 4 -3.49 -3.43 32.40
CA VAL A 4 -4.84 -3.34 31.81
C VAL A 4 -4.91 -2.17 30.85
N ALA A 5 -4.31 -1.03 31.20
CA ALA A 5 -4.26 0.14 30.34
C ALA A 5 -3.48 -0.13 29.05
N VAL A 6 -2.34 -0.82 29.14
CA VAL A 6 -1.52 -1.20 27.98
C VAL A 6 -2.29 -2.16 27.06
N ALA A 7 -2.95 -3.19 27.62
CA ALA A 7 -3.75 -4.12 26.85
C ALA A 7 -4.91 -3.43 26.12
N VAL A 8 -5.59 -2.49 26.78
CA VAL A 8 -6.69 -1.71 26.19
C VAL A 8 -6.19 -0.81 25.05
N ILE A 9 -5.03 -0.17 25.20
CA ILE A 9 -4.44 0.68 24.15
C ILE A 9 -4.05 -0.15 22.91
N CYS A 10 -3.42 -1.31 23.11
CA CYS A 10 -3.07 -2.23 22.02
C CYS A 10 -4.31 -2.77 21.27
N LEU A 11 -5.40 -2.99 21.99
CA LEU A 11 -6.67 -3.42 21.39
C LEU A 11 -7.39 -2.29 20.65
N LEU A 12 -7.32 -1.05 21.17
CA LEU A 12 -7.88 0.14 20.53
C LEU A 12 -7.17 0.46 19.21
N SER A 13 -5.84 0.34 19.15
CA SER A 13 -5.07 0.53 17.92
C SER A 13 -5.31 -0.58 16.89
N ALA A 14 -5.59 -1.81 17.32
CA ALA A 14 -5.98 -2.91 16.43
C ALA A 14 -7.42 -2.77 15.88
N ALA A 15 -8.29 -2.02 16.56
CA ALA A 15 -9.69 -1.82 16.18
C ALA A 15 -9.94 -0.55 15.34
N GLN A 16 -8.97 0.37 15.29
CA GLN A 16 -9.08 1.56 14.47
C GLN A 16 -8.76 1.20 13.01
N SER A 17 -9.74 0.64 12.29
CA SER A 17 -9.68 0.70 10.84
C SER A 17 -9.58 2.17 10.40
N ALA A 18 -8.92 2.43 9.27
CA ALA A 18 -9.00 3.74 8.64
C ALA A 18 -10.48 4.13 8.57
N PRO A 19 -10.85 5.38 8.91
CA PRO A 19 -12.24 5.80 8.88
C PRO A 19 -12.85 5.42 7.54
N VAL A 20 -13.86 4.55 7.56
CA VAL A 20 -14.66 4.19 6.37
C VAL A 20 -15.64 5.31 6.03
N SER A 21 -15.26 6.57 6.28
CA SER A 21 -15.93 7.72 5.70
C SER A 21 -15.87 7.60 4.18
N ASN A 22 -16.98 7.92 3.53
CA ASN A 22 -17.19 7.97 2.08
C ASN A 22 -15.90 7.90 1.21
N CYS A 23 -15.87 6.99 0.24
CA CYS A 23 -14.75 6.84 -0.70
C CYS A 23 -14.59 8.01 -1.69
N GLU A 24 -15.32 9.12 -1.50
CA GLU A 24 -15.31 10.25 -2.44
C GLU A 24 -13.92 10.87 -2.59
N SER A 25 -13.13 10.94 -1.50
CA SER A 25 -11.75 11.45 -1.56
C SER A 25 -10.81 10.59 -2.40
N LEU A 26 -11.13 9.30 -2.62
CA LEU A 26 -10.34 8.42 -3.48
C LEU A 26 -10.51 8.74 -4.97
N LEU A 27 -11.57 9.48 -5.32
CA LEU A 27 -11.82 9.93 -6.69
C LEU A 27 -11.07 11.22 -7.02
N GLU A 28 -10.53 11.91 -6.01
CA GLU A 28 -9.76 13.12 -6.21
C GLU A 28 -8.44 12.80 -6.92
N ARG A 29 -8.04 13.69 -7.83
CA ARG A 29 -6.76 13.56 -8.52
C ARG A 29 -5.64 13.66 -7.48
N LEU A 30 -4.78 12.65 -7.42
CA LEU A 30 -3.55 12.72 -6.65
C LEU A 30 -2.73 13.95 -7.11
N PRO A 31 -2.15 14.73 -6.19
CA PRO A 31 -1.41 15.95 -6.53
C PRO A 31 -0.02 15.65 -7.13
N ILE A 32 0.07 14.63 -7.98
CA ILE A 32 1.27 14.21 -8.71
C ILE A 32 1.38 15.08 -9.96
N ARG A 33 2.47 15.84 -10.08
CA ARG A 33 2.64 16.80 -11.18
C ARG A 33 3.25 16.19 -12.44
N GLY A 34 3.92 15.06 -12.28
CA GLY A 34 4.59 14.35 -13.36
C GLY A 34 5.06 12.98 -12.87
N ARG A 35 5.38 12.08 -13.82
CA ARG A 35 5.83 10.73 -13.50
C ARG A 35 7.13 10.72 -12.68
N GLU A 36 7.92 11.78 -12.77
CA GLU A 36 9.19 11.97 -12.08
C GLU A 36 9.02 11.93 -10.55
N GLU A 37 7.84 12.33 -10.04
CA GLU A 37 7.54 12.31 -8.60
C GLU A 37 7.27 10.89 -8.06
N ILE A 38 7.01 9.91 -8.93
CA ILE A 38 6.71 8.52 -8.55
C ILE A 38 7.82 7.52 -8.92
N LEU A 39 8.85 7.94 -9.68
CA LEU A 39 9.95 7.07 -10.04
C LEU A 39 10.77 6.66 -8.81
N GLY A 40 11.36 5.46 -8.84
CA GLY A 40 12.21 4.96 -7.78
C GLY A 40 11.78 3.60 -7.26
N LYS A 41 12.23 3.29 -6.04
CA LYS A 41 12.03 2.00 -5.39
C LYS A 41 10.88 2.08 -4.38
N TRP A 42 9.91 1.20 -4.53
CA TRP A 42 8.74 1.10 -3.68
C TRP A 42 8.71 -0.25 -2.97
N VAL A 43 8.08 -0.29 -1.80
CA VAL A 43 7.79 -1.52 -1.05
C VAL A 43 6.29 -1.74 -1.04
N HIS A 44 5.87 -2.98 -1.28
CA HIS A 44 4.46 -3.34 -1.19
C HIS A 44 4.10 -3.59 0.29
N ILE A 45 3.33 -2.67 0.89
CA ILE A 45 2.97 -2.72 2.32
C ILE A 45 1.64 -3.42 2.61
N GLY A 46 0.81 -3.63 1.60
CA GLY A 46 -0.51 -4.24 1.76
C GLY A 46 -1.43 -4.01 0.58
N GLU A 47 -2.49 -4.80 0.53
CA GLU A 47 -3.56 -4.76 -0.47
C GLU A 47 -4.87 -5.21 0.20
N GLY A 48 -5.99 -4.60 -0.20
CA GLY A 48 -7.34 -5.06 0.13
C GLY A 48 -8.13 -5.26 -1.16
N SER A 49 -8.72 -6.44 -1.34
CA SER A 49 -9.42 -6.80 -2.57
C SER A 49 -10.60 -7.74 -2.28
N ASN A 50 -11.65 -7.63 -3.11
CA ASN A 50 -12.80 -8.55 -3.09
C ASN A 50 -12.59 -9.76 -4.02
N LEU A 51 -11.44 -9.85 -4.71
CA LEU A 51 -11.09 -10.98 -5.55
C LEU A 51 -10.80 -12.21 -4.66
N PRO A 52 -11.46 -13.35 -4.88
CA PRO A 52 -11.18 -14.56 -4.13
C PRO A 52 -9.70 -14.97 -4.24
N GLY A 53 -9.07 -15.29 -3.11
CA GLY A 53 -7.66 -15.69 -3.05
C GLY A 53 -6.64 -14.55 -3.05
N SER A 54 -7.06 -13.30 -3.29
CA SER A 54 -6.15 -12.13 -3.24
C SER A 54 -5.43 -12.00 -1.91
N ALA A 55 -6.13 -12.13 -0.78
CA ALA A 55 -5.54 -12.02 0.55
C ALA A 55 -4.34 -12.98 0.77
N ALA A 56 -4.42 -14.21 0.25
CA ALA A 56 -3.31 -15.16 0.34
C ALA A 56 -2.12 -14.72 -0.53
N ILE A 57 -2.38 -14.18 -1.72
CA ILE A 57 -1.35 -13.64 -2.61
C ILE A 57 -0.69 -12.40 -1.98
N THR A 58 -1.49 -11.48 -1.43
CA THR A 58 -1.00 -10.30 -0.71
C THR A 58 -0.06 -10.71 0.42
N GLN A 59 -0.43 -11.71 1.22
CA GLN A 59 0.42 -12.24 2.31
C GLN A 59 1.78 -12.78 1.81
N MET A 60 1.85 -13.31 0.59
CA MET A 60 3.11 -13.76 0.01
C MET A 60 4.02 -12.59 -0.43
N PHE A 61 3.42 -11.44 -0.80
CA PHE A 61 4.13 -10.30 -1.38
C PHE A 61 4.46 -9.18 -0.40
N VAL A 62 3.66 -9.00 0.65
CA VAL A 62 3.91 -7.99 1.68
C VAL A 62 5.29 -8.27 2.31
N ASP A 63 6.09 -7.22 2.45
CA ASP A 63 7.47 -7.22 2.98
C ASP A 63 8.53 -7.98 2.15
N SER A 64 8.13 -8.75 1.14
CA SER A 64 9.02 -9.53 0.28
C SER A 64 9.20 -8.93 -1.12
N VAL A 65 8.26 -8.09 -1.56
CA VAL A 65 8.25 -7.47 -2.89
C VAL A 65 8.69 -6.01 -2.85
N TRP A 66 9.65 -5.70 -3.73
CA TRP A 66 10.00 -4.34 -4.10
C TRP A 66 9.59 -4.08 -5.55
N LEU A 67 9.07 -2.88 -5.81
CA LEU A 67 8.84 -2.40 -7.17
C LEU A 67 9.91 -1.38 -7.52
N SER A 68 10.47 -1.47 -8.73
CA SER A 68 11.29 -0.41 -9.30
C SER A 68 10.53 0.22 -10.45
N LEU A 69 10.20 1.50 -10.30
CA LEU A 69 9.49 2.32 -11.29
C LEU A 69 10.50 3.20 -12.03
N THR A 70 10.55 3.07 -13.35
CA THR A 70 11.39 3.91 -14.23
C THR A 70 10.55 4.58 -15.32
N ALA A 71 11.08 5.64 -15.91
CA ALA A 71 10.45 6.28 -17.06
C ALA A 71 10.37 5.29 -18.24
N ALA A 72 9.20 5.20 -18.88
CA ALA A 72 9.07 4.53 -20.17
C ALA A 72 9.39 5.50 -21.33
N GLU A 73 9.52 4.97 -22.54
CA GLU A 73 9.79 5.77 -23.74
C GLU A 73 8.66 6.76 -24.07
N GLN A 74 7.41 6.38 -23.80
CA GLN A 74 6.27 7.31 -23.89
C GLN A 74 6.31 8.32 -22.75
N GLU A 75 6.00 9.59 -23.05
CA GLU A 75 6.10 10.74 -22.13
C GLU A 75 5.36 10.51 -20.80
N ASP A 76 4.16 9.94 -20.85
CA ASP A 76 3.35 9.63 -19.65
C ASP A 76 3.49 8.16 -19.19
N GLY A 77 4.40 7.40 -19.80
CA GLY A 77 4.58 5.99 -19.51
C GLY A 77 5.53 5.74 -18.34
N ILE A 78 5.21 4.72 -17.55
CA ILE A 78 6.10 4.13 -16.53
C ILE A 78 6.36 2.67 -16.87
N MET A 79 7.59 2.22 -16.61
CA MET A 79 7.95 0.81 -16.60
C MET A 79 8.05 0.37 -15.14
N PHE A 80 7.40 -0.74 -14.79
CA PHE A 80 7.53 -1.32 -13.45
C PHE A 80 8.19 -2.68 -13.53
N SER A 81 9.11 -2.94 -12.62
CA SER A 81 9.72 -4.25 -12.43
C SER A 81 9.53 -4.69 -10.99
N GLN A 82 9.11 -5.95 -10.81
CA GLN A 82 8.89 -6.55 -9.51
C GLN A 82 10.11 -7.39 -9.13
N ILE A 83 10.66 -7.14 -7.94
CA ILE A 83 11.77 -7.88 -7.37
C ILE A 83 11.27 -8.56 -6.10
N GLN A 84 11.27 -9.89 -6.09
CA GLN A 84 10.96 -10.69 -4.92
C GLN A 84 12.25 -11.05 -4.20
N LYS A 85 12.28 -10.84 -2.89
CA LYS A 85 13.35 -11.37 -2.04
C LYS A 85 13.22 -12.90 -2.01
N SER A 86 14.29 -13.59 -2.39
CA SER A 86 14.40 -15.05 -2.26
C SER A 86 14.50 -15.50 -0.80
#